data_AF-A0A5B7DXX5-F1
#
_entry.id   AF-A0A5B7DXX5-F1
#
_cell.length_a   1.000
_cell.length_b   1.000
_cell.length_c   1.000
_cell.angle_alpha   90.00
_cell.angle_beta   90.00
_cell.angle_gamma   90.00
#
_symmetry.space_group_name_H-M   'P 1'
#
loop_
_entity.id
_entity.type
_entity.pdbx_description
1 polymer ?
#
loop_
_entity_poly.entity_id
_entity_poly.type
_entity_poly.pdbx_seq_one_letter_code
_entity_poly.pdbx_strand_id
1 'polypeptide(L)'
;MATSNTASESTSGEETRNVPRSDCSPGGDPKCLDTSLDFFFINFCNIRSLRSDFQSVEHHLSSTKLHLLFLNETQLSEATDSSPFSVPSYFLYPHFRSKA
;
A
#
# COMPACT_ATOMS: atom_id res chain seq x y z
N MET A 1 51.37 13.84 16.40
CA MET A 1 50.26 14.08 15.45
C MET A 1 50.07 12.80 14.66
N ALA A 2 48.90 12.17 14.77
CA ALA A 2 48.55 10.97 14.04
C ALA A 2 47.43 11.33 13.06
N THR A 3 47.69 11.13 11.78
CA THR A 3 46.77 11.40 10.66
C THR A 3 45.89 10.17 10.45
N SER A 4 44.58 10.30 10.63
CA SER A 4 43.62 9.24 10.32
C SER A 4 43.25 9.30 8.84
N ASN A 5 43.59 8.26 8.10
CA ASN A 5 43.13 8.04 6.73
C ASN A 5 41.71 7.45 6.78
N THR A 6 40.72 8.17 6.28
CA THR A 6 39.35 7.66 6.11
C THR A 6 39.26 6.93 4.77
N ALA A 7 39.23 5.60 4.82
CA ALA A 7 38.98 4.77 3.65
C ALA A 7 37.49 4.87 3.27
N SER A 8 37.21 5.33 2.05
CA SER A 8 35.92 5.14 1.39
C SER A 8 35.90 3.73 0.80
N GLU A 9 35.11 2.84 1.39
CA GLU A 9 34.73 1.58 0.75
C GLU A 9 33.34 1.73 0.16
N SER A 10 33.31 1.71 -1.17
CA SER A 10 32.14 1.58 -2.01
C SER A 10 31.85 0.11 -2.33
N THR A 11 30.60 -0.13 -2.73
CA THR A 11 30.03 -1.33 -3.39
C THR A 11 29.48 -2.43 -2.49
N SER A 12 28.15 -2.52 -2.46
CA SER A 12 27.46 -3.80 -2.49
C SER A 12 26.25 -3.64 -3.40
N GLY A 13 26.40 -4.12 -4.62
CA GLY A 13 25.30 -4.21 -5.58
C GLY A 13 24.33 -5.27 -5.09
N GLU A 14 23.13 -4.83 -4.71
CA GLU A 14 21.97 -5.69 -4.65
C GLU A 14 20.85 -4.98 -5.40
N GLU A 15 20.81 -5.19 -6.72
CA GLU A 15 19.61 -4.98 -7.52
C GLU A 15 18.63 -6.11 -7.14
N THR A 16 18.12 -6.07 -5.91
CA THR A 16 16.98 -6.87 -5.52
C THR A 16 15.82 -6.30 -6.30
N ARG A 17 15.47 -6.92 -7.43
CA ARG A 17 14.13 -6.78 -7.98
C ARG A 17 13.18 -7.08 -6.84
N ASN A 18 12.58 -6.02 -6.30
CA ASN A 18 11.57 -6.07 -5.27
C ASN A 18 10.39 -6.83 -5.88
N VAL A 19 10.42 -8.16 -5.81
CA VAL A 19 9.23 -8.96 -5.99
C VAL A 19 8.45 -8.69 -4.72
N PRO A 20 7.32 -7.97 -4.80
CA PRO A 20 6.56 -7.70 -3.61
C PRO A 20 5.98 -9.04 -3.13
N ARG A 21 6.43 -9.44 -1.95
CA ARG A 21 5.98 -10.62 -1.26
C ARG A 21 4.65 -10.27 -0.60
N SER A 22 3.56 -10.73 -1.22
CA SER A 22 2.22 -10.64 -0.65
C SER A 22 2.10 -11.65 0.51
N ASP A 23 2.34 -11.21 1.74
CA ASP A 23 2.03 -11.98 2.95
C ASP A 23 0.57 -11.67 3.38
N CYS A 24 -0.41 -12.00 2.53
CA CYS A 24 -1.82 -12.07 2.93
C CYS A 24 -2.12 -13.44 3.53
N SER A 25 -2.77 -13.48 4.70
CA SER A 25 -2.96 -14.67 5.53
C SER A 25 -4.07 -15.60 4.98
N PRO A 26 -4.22 -16.84 5.49
CA PRO A 26 -5.04 -17.88 4.86
C PRO A 26 -6.51 -17.87 5.31
N GLY A 27 -7.09 -16.69 5.57
CA GLY A 27 -8.41 -16.54 6.21
C GLY A 27 -9.43 -15.75 5.41
N GLY A 28 -9.58 -16.01 4.10
CA GLY A 28 -10.55 -15.29 3.27
C GLY A 28 -10.11 -13.89 2.83
N ASP A 29 -8.80 -13.63 2.90
CA ASP A 29 -8.20 -12.32 2.70
C ASP A 29 -8.45 -11.74 1.29
N PRO A 30 -8.64 -10.41 1.19
CA PRO A 30 -8.74 -9.70 -0.08
C PRO A 30 -7.48 -9.94 -0.91
N LYS A 31 -7.66 -10.33 -2.18
CA LYS A 31 -6.51 -10.55 -3.10
C LYS A 31 -5.88 -9.21 -3.42
N CYS A 32 -4.66 -9.01 -2.94
CA CYS A 32 -3.87 -7.81 -3.18
C CYS A 32 -2.79 -8.08 -4.24
N LEU A 33 -2.65 -7.17 -5.21
CA LEU A 33 -1.63 -7.21 -6.25
C LEU A 33 -0.67 -6.05 -6.02
N ASP A 34 0.49 -6.38 -5.47
CA ASP A 34 1.50 -5.39 -5.16
C ASP A 34 2.27 -5.00 -6.44
N THR A 35 2.44 -3.71 -6.69
CA THR A 35 3.24 -3.19 -7.81
C THR A 35 4.05 -1.98 -7.35
N SER A 36 5.35 -2.01 -7.56
CA SER A 36 6.21 -0.85 -7.33
C SER A 36 6.46 -0.13 -8.65
N LEU A 37 6.18 1.16 -8.70
CA LEU A 37 6.83 2.09 -9.63
C LEU A 37 8.06 2.67 -8.92
N ASP A 38 9.08 3.12 -9.65
CA ASP A 38 10.43 3.43 -9.15
C ASP A 38 10.53 4.25 -7.83
N PHE A 39 9.48 5.02 -7.47
CA PHE A 39 9.38 5.75 -6.20
C PHE A 39 8.06 5.58 -5.44
N PHE A 40 7.09 4.85 -6.01
CA PHE A 40 5.76 4.69 -5.42
C PHE A 40 5.47 3.21 -5.19
N PHE A 41 5.19 2.88 -3.95
CA PHE A 41 4.66 1.58 -3.57
C PHE A 41 3.14 1.61 -3.65
N ILE A 42 2.59 0.85 -4.60
CA ILE A 42 1.17 0.85 -4.97
C ILE A 42 0.62 -0.57 -4.80
N ASN A 43 -0.59 -0.70 -4.25
CA ASN A 43 -1.26 -1.99 -4.14
C ASN A 43 -2.70 -1.91 -4.68
N PHE A 44 -3.21 -3.05 -5.16
CA PHE A 44 -4.57 -3.23 -5.64
C PHE A 44 -5.23 -4.37 -4.89
N CYS A 45 -6.19 -4.09 -4.01
CA CYS A 45 -6.88 -5.11 -3.23
C CYS A 45 -8.35 -5.24 -3.62
N ASN A 46 -8.81 -6.49 -3.78
CA ASN A 46 -10.23 -6.80 -3.91
C ASN A 46 -10.84 -7.06 -2.54
N ILE A 47 -11.53 -6.05 -2.00
CA ILE A 47 -12.21 -6.10 -0.70
C ILE A 47 -13.71 -6.15 -0.94
N ARG A 48 -14.25 -7.37 -1.02
CA ARG A 48 -15.66 -7.66 -1.32
C ARG A 48 -16.67 -6.78 -0.59
N SER A 49 -16.32 -6.22 0.56
CA SER A 49 -17.02 -5.09 1.16
C SER A 49 -16.08 -4.27 2.02
N LEU A 50 -16.00 -2.96 1.78
CA LEU A 50 -15.23 -2.06 2.64
C LEU A 50 -15.76 -2.06 4.07
N ARG A 51 -17.07 -2.26 4.25
CA ARG A 51 -17.69 -2.31 5.58
C ARG A 51 -17.21 -3.50 6.41
N SER A 52 -17.06 -4.68 5.81
CA SER A 52 -16.61 -5.86 6.54
C SER A 52 -15.09 -5.89 6.71
N ASP A 53 -14.36 -5.37 5.73
CA ASP A 53 -12.91 -5.58 5.63
C ASP A 53 -12.10 -4.33 6.03
N PHE A 54 -12.75 -3.27 6.54
CA PHE A 54 -12.10 -2.01 6.87
C PHE A 54 -10.91 -2.18 7.82
N GLN A 55 -11.04 -3.04 8.85
CA GLN A 55 -9.95 -3.30 9.79
C GLN A 55 -8.71 -3.88 9.11
N SER A 56 -8.90 -4.75 8.11
CA SER A 56 -7.80 -5.33 7.33
C SER A 56 -7.13 -4.25 6.48
N VAL A 57 -7.93 -3.38 5.85
CA VAL A 57 -7.43 -2.23 5.06
C VAL A 57 -6.64 -1.25 5.94
N GLU A 58 -7.16 -0.89 7.11
CA GLU A 58 -6.50 0.00 8.07
C GLU A 58 -5.17 -0.59 8.56
N HIS A 59 -5.18 -1.88 8.93
CA HIS A 59 -3.98 -2.59 9.34
C HIS A 59 -2.94 -2.63 8.20
N HIS A 60 -3.37 -2.90 6.97
CA HIS A 60 -2.48 -2.93 5.80
C HIS A 60 -1.83 -1.56 5.56
N LEU A 61 -2.61 -0.48 5.56
CA LEU A 61 -2.09 0.89 5.38
C LEU A 61 -1.14 1.33 6.50
N SER A 62 -1.33 0.79 7.71
CA SER A 62 -0.49 1.09 8.87
C SER A 62 0.79 0.27 8.90
N SER A 63 0.73 -1.00 8.46
CA SER A 63 1.86 -1.94 8.48
C SER A 63 2.76 -1.74 7.26
N THR A 64 2.13 -1.60 6.09
CA THR A 64 2.81 -1.44 4.82
C THR A 64 2.79 0.04 4.48
N LYS A 65 3.97 0.65 4.34
CA LYS A 65 4.12 2.08 4.02
C LYS A 65 3.74 2.33 2.54
N LEU A 66 2.47 2.12 2.21
CA LEU A 66 1.91 2.30 0.88
C LEU A 66 1.82 3.79 0.57
N HIS A 67 2.11 4.16 -0.66
CA HIS A 67 1.80 5.50 -1.15
C HIS A 67 0.37 5.59 -1.69
N LEU A 68 -0.13 4.48 -2.27
CA LEU A 68 -1.46 4.42 -2.85
C LEU A 68 -2.02 3.01 -2.76
N LEU A 69 -3.29 2.90 -2.36
CA LEU A 69 -4.03 1.66 -2.29
C LEU A 69 -5.32 1.79 -3.11
N PHE A 70 -5.47 0.93 -4.11
CA PHE A 70 -6.69 0.81 -4.89
C PHE A 70 -7.54 -0.32 -4.33
N LEU A 71 -8.81 -0.02 -4.07
CA LEU A 71 -9.78 -0.98 -3.55
C LEU A 71 -10.86 -1.23 -4.62
N ASN A 72 -11.15 -2.48 -4.91
CA ASN A 72 -12.28 -2.87 -5.77
C ASN A 72 -13.32 -3.67 -4.98
N GLU A 73 -14.53 -3.83 -5.56
CA GLU A 73 -15.67 -4.52 -4.94
C GLU A 73 -16.09 -3.98 -3.57
N THR A 74 -15.82 -2.71 -3.28
CA THR A 74 -16.03 -2.09 -1.95
C THR A 74 -17.47 -2.10 -1.45
N GLN A 75 -18.46 -2.40 -2.30
CA GLN A 75 -19.90 -2.29 -2.06
C GLN A 75 -20.32 -0.91 -1.51
N LEU A 76 -19.52 0.13 -1.77
CA LEU A 76 -19.81 1.51 -1.42
C LEU A 76 -20.57 2.17 -2.57
N SER A 77 -21.72 2.79 -2.28
CA SER A 77 -22.38 3.65 -3.26
C SER A 77 -21.84 5.08 -3.19
N GLU A 78 -21.97 5.84 -4.28
CA GLU A 78 -21.59 7.25 -4.34
C GLU A 78 -22.22 8.10 -3.22
N ALA A 79 -23.46 7.80 -2.84
CA ALA A 79 -24.19 8.50 -1.79
C ALA A 79 -23.90 7.99 -0.37
N THR A 80 -23.01 7.01 -0.21
CA THR A 80 -22.70 6.44 1.10
C THR A 80 -21.76 7.36 1.87
N ASP A 81 -22.11 7.68 3.11
CA ASP A 81 -21.24 8.41 4.03
C ASP A 81 -19.93 7.63 4.25
N SER A 82 -18.82 8.24 3.87
CA SER A 82 -17.48 7.67 4.01
C SER A 82 -16.80 8.09 5.32
N SER A 83 -17.46 8.89 6.17
CA SER A 83 -16.93 9.34 7.47
C SER A 83 -16.40 8.19 8.36
N PRO A 84 -17.02 6.99 8.38
CA PRO A 84 -16.52 5.90 9.23
C PRO A 84 -15.20 5.29 8.75
N PHE A 85 -14.80 5.52 7.49
CA PHE A 85 -13.63 4.89 6.86
C PHE A 85 -12.41 5.82 6.87
N SER A 86 -12.10 6.36 8.04
CA SER A 86 -10.98 7.29 8.20
C SER A 86 -9.74 6.54 8.70
N VAL A 87 -8.63 6.66 7.97
CA VAL A 87 -7.33 6.11 8.36
C VAL A 87 -6.34 7.28 8.55
N PRO A 88 -5.62 7.37 9.68
CA PRO A 88 -4.67 8.46 9.90
C PRO A 88 -3.65 8.59 8.77
N SER A 89 -3.38 9.82 8.32
CA SER A 89 -2.43 10.15 7.24
C SER A 89 -2.85 9.73 5.82
N TYR A 90 -4.02 9.10 5.65
CA TYR A 90 -4.54 8.74 4.35
C TYR A 90 -5.87 9.46 4.07
N PHE A 91 -6.07 9.81 2.80
CA PHE A 91 -7.33 10.36 2.33
C PHE A 91 -8.06 9.32 1.49
N LEU A 92 -9.30 9.03 1.85
CA LEU A 92 -10.15 8.16 1.03
C LEU A 92 -10.71 8.96 -0.15
N TYR A 93 -10.44 8.49 -1.37
CA TYR A 93 -10.97 9.07 -2.59
C TYR A 93 -11.94 8.10 -3.27
N PRO A 94 -13.27 8.27 -3.07
CA PRO A 94 -14.23 7.28 -3.53
C PRO A 94 -14.47 7.29 -5.05
N HIS A 95 -13.99 8.30 -5.79
CA HIS A 95 -14.39 8.54 -7.19
C HIS A 95 -13.19 8.73 -8.11
N PHE A 96 -12.74 7.66 -8.79
CA PHE A 96 -11.84 7.84 -9.92
C PHE A 96 -12.60 8.41 -11.12
N ARG A 97 -12.50 9.71 -11.35
CA ARG A 97 -12.91 10.29 -12.64
C ARG A 97 -11.88 9.88 -13.68
N SER A 98 -12.29 9.01 -14.59
CA SER A 98 -11.52 8.82 -15.83
C SER A 98 -11.47 10.16 -16.56
N LYS A 99 -10.27 10.52 -17.02
CA LYS A 99 -10.10 11.66 -17.91
C LYS A 99 -10.38 11.15 -19.32
N ALA A 100 -11.38 11.74 -19.98
CA ALA A 100 -11.70 11.49 -21.38
C ALA A 100 -10.58 12.01 -22.31
#